data_AF-A0A6P4EFK6-F1
#
_entry.id   AF-A0A6P4EFK6-F1
#
_cell.length_a   1.000
_cell.length_b   1.000
_cell.length_c   1.000
_cell.angle_alpha   90.00
_cell.angle_beta   90.00
_cell.angle_gamma   90.00
#
_symmetry.space_group_name_H-M   'P 1'
#
loop_
_entity.id
_entity.type
_entity.pdbx_description
1 polymer ?
#
loop_
_entity_poly.entity_id
_entity_poly.type
_entity_poly.pdbx_seq_one_letter_code
_entity_poly.pdbx_strand_id
1 'polypeptide(L)'
;MSQMRRNPLSQQGAHIDELCFDWFSRARVDNILISGEMVRQKAKQIADEVGYAGFLASSGWLQKWRKRHNIAYNATGDSLDLQEFEAVLVKSEPISNRDDDDDDDEPSPVQLIGPIFSIDEAMMQLARLKEFARDDYVSYQQLLSLENQWSWKWNNFKKEVP
;
A
#
# COMPACT_ATOMS: atom_id res chain seq x y z
N MET A 1 -5.45 -17.40 -24.88
CA MET A 1 -4.22 -17.84 -24.18
C MET A 1 -4.30 -17.36 -22.75
N SER A 2 -4.71 -18.23 -21.81
CA SER A 2 -4.90 -17.88 -20.41
C SER A 2 -3.54 -17.59 -19.77
N GLN A 3 -3.25 -16.32 -19.48
CA GLN A 3 -2.12 -16.00 -18.61
C GLN A 3 -2.49 -16.40 -17.18
N MET A 4 -1.94 -17.53 -16.75
CA MET A 4 -1.99 -17.98 -15.37
C MET A 4 -1.30 -16.91 -14.50
N ARG A 5 -2.08 -16.14 -13.76
CA ARG A 5 -1.57 -15.14 -12.81
C ARG A 5 -0.66 -15.88 -11.84
N ARG A 6 0.64 -15.52 -11.86
CA ARG A 6 1.68 -16.21 -11.09
C ARG A 6 1.35 -16.13 -9.59
N ASN A 7 1.40 -17.32 -8.98
CA ASN A 7 1.14 -17.70 -7.59
C ASN A 7 1.27 -16.57 -6.54
N PRO A 8 0.32 -16.44 -5.58
CA PRO A 8 0.60 -15.74 -4.33
C PRO A 8 1.81 -16.37 -3.65
N LEU A 9 2.59 -15.60 -2.90
CA LEU A 9 3.68 -16.15 -2.10
C LEU A 9 3.11 -17.31 -1.25
N SER A 10 3.83 -18.41 -1.11
CA SER A 10 3.45 -19.43 -0.13
C SER A 10 3.33 -18.77 1.25
N GLN A 11 2.55 -19.36 2.16
CA GLN A 11 2.37 -18.81 3.51
C GLN A 11 3.73 -18.50 4.19
N GLN A 12 4.72 -19.38 4.00
CA GLN A 12 6.09 -19.19 4.49
C GLN A 12 6.81 -18.03 3.80
N GLY A 13 6.64 -17.88 2.47
CA GLY A 13 7.21 -16.76 1.72
C GLY A 13 6.63 -15.42 2.14
N ALA A 14 5.33 -15.35 2.42
CA ALA A 14 4.66 -14.15 2.93
C ALA A 14 5.17 -13.78 4.33
N HIS A 15 5.38 -14.78 5.19
CA HIS A 15 5.94 -14.55 6.53
C HIS A 15 7.37 -13.97 6.48
N ILE A 16 8.23 -14.48 5.60
CA ILE A 16 9.59 -13.94 5.37
C ILE A 16 9.51 -12.52 4.80
N ASP A 17 8.54 -12.26 3.93
CA ASP A 17 8.28 -10.94 3.33
C ASP A 17 8.07 -9.86 4.40
N GLU A 18 7.17 -10.16 5.35
CA GLU A 18 6.80 -9.27 6.46
C GLU A 18 7.96 -9.06 7.43
N LEU A 19 8.63 -10.13 7.87
CA LEU A 19 9.78 -10.03 8.77
C LEU A 19 10.93 -9.21 8.16
N CYS A 20 11.14 -9.36 6.85
CA CYS A 20 12.16 -8.61 6.14
C CYS A 20 11.79 -7.11 6.04
N PHE A 21 10.51 -6.78 5.86
CA PHE A 21 10.03 -5.41 5.86
C PHE A 21 10.11 -4.75 7.24
N ASP A 22 9.78 -5.49 8.28
CA ASP A 22 9.88 -5.04 9.68
C ASP A 22 11.33 -4.73 10.07
N TRP A 23 12.28 -5.59 9.69
CA TRP A 23 13.72 -5.29 9.82
C TRP A 23 14.13 -4.05 9.02
N PHE A 24 13.71 -3.94 7.76
CA PHE A 24 14.03 -2.79 6.90
C PHE A 24 13.54 -1.48 7.53
N SER A 25 12.32 -1.48 8.06
CA SER A 25 11.69 -0.32 8.70
C SER A 25 12.48 0.14 9.93
N ARG A 26 12.91 -0.79 10.80
CA ARG A 26 13.75 -0.45 11.96
C ARG A 26 15.10 0.13 11.54
N ALA A 27 15.78 -0.52 10.60
CA ALA A 27 17.08 -0.04 10.12
C ALA A 27 16.97 1.35 9.45
N ARG A 28 15.81 1.70 8.88
CA ARG A 28 15.53 3.06 8.39
C ARG A 28 15.38 4.09 9.51
N VAL A 29 14.70 3.74 10.60
CA VAL A 29 14.58 4.61 11.78
C VAL A 29 15.96 4.96 12.33
N ASP A 30 16.90 4.01 12.26
CA ASP A 30 18.29 4.21 12.66
C ASP A 30 19.16 4.93 11.61
N ASN A 31 18.55 5.47 10.53
CA ASN A 31 19.22 6.12 9.39
C ASN A 31 20.30 5.26 8.71
N ILE A 32 20.14 3.93 8.73
CA ILE A 32 21.07 3.02 8.07
C ILE A 32 20.74 2.96 6.58
N LEU A 33 21.75 3.17 5.74
CA LEU A 33 21.63 2.98 4.30
C LEU A 33 21.56 1.48 3.99
N ILE A 34 20.43 1.02 3.46
CA ILE A 34 20.20 -0.39 3.15
C ILE A 34 20.22 -0.59 1.64
N SER A 35 21.17 -1.37 1.14
CA SER A 35 21.22 -1.76 -0.28
C SER A 35 20.32 -2.96 -0.59
N GLY A 36 19.99 -3.15 -1.87
CA GLY A 36 19.20 -4.30 -2.31
C GLY A 36 19.89 -5.66 -2.07
N GLU A 37 21.22 -5.70 -2.01
CA GLU A 37 21.97 -6.90 -1.63
C GLU A 37 21.78 -7.22 -0.13
N MET A 38 21.84 -6.19 0.74
CA MET A 38 21.61 -6.37 2.18
C MET A 38 20.21 -6.94 2.46
N VAL A 39 19.19 -6.47 1.75
CA VAL A 39 17.83 -7.02 1.87
C VAL A 39 17.79 -8.50 1.48
N ARG A 40 18.45 -8.89 0.38
CA ARG A 40 18.47 -10.29 -0.05
C ARG A 40 19.21 -11.18 0.95
N GLN A 41 20.32 -10.72 1.50
CA GLN A 41 21.06 -11.43 2.54
C GLN A 41 20.22 -11.59 3.80
N LYS A 42 19.56 -10.52 4.25
CA LYS A 42 18.69 -10.57 5.42
C LYS A 42 17.52 -11.52 5.21
N ALA A 43 16.89 -11.49 4.04
CA ALA A 43 15.76 -12.36 3.74
C ALA A 43 16.15 -13.85 3.74
N LYS A 44 17.38 -14.20 3.30
CA LYS A 44 17.91 -15.56 3.45
C LYS A 44 18.13 -15.93 4.91
N GLN A 45 18.75 -15.04 5.69
CA GLN A 45 18.95 -15.26 7.13
C GLN A 45 17.62 -15.53 7.84
N ILE A 46 16.60 -14.70 7.58
CA ILE A 46 15.26 -14.88 8.13
C ILE A 46 14.67 -16.22 7.69
N ALA A 47 14.84 -16.60 6.42
CA ALA A 47 14.36 -17.87 5.90
C ALA A 47 14.99 -19.07 6.63
N ASP A 48 16.29 -19.00 6.93
CA ASP A 48 17.00 -20.02 7.69
C ASP A 48 16.50 -20.08 9.14
N GLU A 49 16.29 -18.93 9.78
CA GLU A 49 15.77 -18.80 11.15
C GLU A 49 14.35 -19.38 11.29
N VAL A 50 13.49 -19.22 10.28
CA VAL A 50 12.12 -19.78 10.26
C VAL A 50 12.03 -21.19 9.67
N GLY A 51 13.17 -21.81 9.32
CA GLY A 51 13.23 -23.18 8.82
C GLY A 51 12.77 -23.39 7.36
N TYR A 52 12.78 -22.34 6.54
CA TYR A 52 12.43 -22.40 5.11
C TYR A 52 13.66 -22.28 4.20
N ALA A 53 14.53 -23.30 4.25
CA ALA A 53 15.79 -23.37 3.50
C ALA A 53 15.65 -23.32 1.96
N GLY A 54 14.44 -23.48 1.42
CA GLY A 54 14.15 -23.37 -0.01
C GLY A 54 13.93 -21.93 -0.50
N PHE A 55 14.04 -20.93 0.37
CA PHE A 55 13.78 -19.54 0.00
C PHE A 55 14.87 -18.94 -0.88
N LEU A 56 14.51 -18.70 -2.14
CA LEU A 56 15.38 -18.00 -3.06
C LEU A 56 15.04 -16.50 -3.02
N ALA A 57 15.82 -15.75 -2.24
CA ALA A 57 15.87 -14.28 -2.24
C ALA A 57 16.43 -13.75 -3.58
N SER A 58 15.78 -14.12 -4.67
CA SER A 58 16.15 -13.79 -6.05
C SER A 58 15.97 -12.30 -6.32
N SER A 59 16.58 -11.82 -7.41
CA SER A 59 16.33 -10.47 -7.92
C SER A 59 14.84 -10.22 -8.20
N GLY A 60 14.14 -11.22 -8.74
CA GLY A 60 12.70 -11.16 -8.98
C GLY A 60 11.87 -11.13 -7.69
N TRP A 61 12.30 -11.81 -6.62
CA TRP A 61 11.68 -11.67 -5.31
C TRP A 61 11.87 -10.24 -4.77
N LEU A 62 13.10 -9.71 -4.79
CA LEU A 62 13.41 -8.37 -4.31
C LEU A 62 12.58 -7.30 -5.03
N GLN A 63 12.47 -7.38 -6.36
CA GLN A 63 11.66 -6.45 -7.14
C GLN A 63 10.19 -6.47 -6.72
N LYS A 64 9.63 -7.67 -6.46
CA LYS A 64 8.25 -7.80 -6.01
C LYS A 64 8.06 -7.37 -4.55
N TRP A 65 9.01 -7.68 -3.67
CA TRP A 65 9.02 -7.27 -2.26
C TRP A 65 9.00 -5.74 -2.17
N ARG A 66 9.89 -5.08 -2.92
CA ARG A 66 9.91 -3.62 -3.05
C ARG A 66 8.59 -3.05 -3.53
N LYS A 67 7.98 -3.65 -4.56
CA LYS A 67 6.69 -3.19 -5.10
C LYS A 67 5.55 -3.35 -4.08
N ARG A 68 5.54 -4.42 -3.28
CA ARG A 68 4.54 -4.63 -2.22
C ARG A 68 4.65 -3.58 -1.12
N HIS A 69 5.88 -3.22 -0.75
CA HIS A 69 6.18 -2.33 0.37
C HIS A 69 6.45 -0.89 -0.03
N ASN A 70 6.21 -0.54 -1.29
CA ASN A 70 6.45 0.79 -1.86
C ASN A 70 7.88 1.31 -1.64
N ILE A 71 8.88 0.47 -1.95
CA ILE A 71 10.32 0.78 -1.76
C ILE A 71 11.01 1.06 -3.11
N ALA A 72 11.57 2.24 -3.26
CA ALA A 72 12.37 2.68 -4.41
C ALA A 72 13.88 2.50 -4.17
N TYR A 73 14.68 2.76 -5.20
CA TYR A 73 16.10 3.12 -4.96
C TYR A 73 16.16 4.62 -4.75
N ASN A 74 17.10 5.10 -3.94
CA ASN A 74 17.42 6.51 -3.83
C ASN A 74 17.97 7.07 -5.16
N ALA A 75 18.13 8.40 -5.23
CA ALA A 75 18.58 9.09 -6.44
C ALA A 75 19.95 8.59 -6.98
N THR A 76 20.81 8.08 -6.10
CA THR A 76 22.15 7.56 -6.43
C THR A 76 22.12 6.07 -6.84
N GLY A 77 21.01 5.37 -6.61
CA GLY A 77 20.82 3.96 -6.98
C GLY A 77 21.52 2.94 -6.07
N ASP A 78 22.15 3.39 -4.98
CA ASP A 78 22.98 2.58 -4.08
C ASP A 78 22.23 2.11 -2.83
N SER A 79 21.23 2.88 -2.39
CA SER A 79 20.37 2.56 -1.25
C SER A 79 18.92 2.43 -1.69
N LEU A 80 18.16 1.62 -0.97
CA LEU A 80 16.71 1.61 -1.08
C LEU A 80 16.12 2.81 -0.35
N ASP A 81 14.87 3.16 -0.57
CA ASP A 81 14.16 4.12 0.28
C ASP A 81 12.66 3.89 0.21
N LEU A 82 11.93 4.29 1.24
CA LEU A 82 10.46 4.33 1.13
C LEU A 82 10.14 5.37 0.05
N GLN A 83 9.39 4.95 -0.97
CA GLN A 83 8.94 5.89 -1.97
C GLN A 83 7.95 6.83 -1.29
N GLU A 84 8.30 8.12 -1.23
CA GLU A 84 7.41 9.15 -0.74
C GLU A 84 6.12 9.05 -1.55
N PHE A 85 5.01 8.81 -0.85
CA PHE A 85 3.69 8.95 -1.46
C PHE A 85 3.53 10.44 -1.72
N GLU A 86 3.83 10.88 -2.94
CA GLU A 86 3.20 12.10 -3.42
C GLU A 86 1.72 11.80 -3.49
N ALA A 87 0.98 12.29 -2.49
CA ALA A 87 -0.45 12.47 -2.61
C ALA A 87 -0.66 13.36 -3.82
N VAL A 88 -0.85 12.74 -4.99
CA VAL A 88 -1.50 13.43 -6.09
C VAL A 88 -2.90 13.70 -5.55
N LEU A 89 -3.06 14.87 -4.92
CA LEU A 89 -4.32 15.59 -4.91
C LEU A 89 -4.69 15.68 -6.38
N VAL A 90 -5.40 14.67 -6.87
CA VAL A 90 -6.15 14.78 -8.09
C VAL A 90 -7.04 15.97 -7.78
N LYS A 91 -6.65 17.14 -8.30
CA LYS A 91 -7.57 18.25 -8.45
C LYS A 91 -8.63 17.63 -9.34
N SER A 92 -9.68 17.12 -8.71
CA SER A 92 -10.87 16.68 -9.40
C SER A 92 -11.47 17.96 -9.94
N GLU A 93 -10.91 18.45 -11.04
CA GLU A 93 -11.65 19.31 -11.93
C GLU A 93 -12.88 18.47 -12.32
N PRO A 94 -14.09 19.04 -12.15
CA PRO A 94 -15.30 18.35 -12.54
C PRO A 94 -15.13 17.85 -13.96
N ILE A 95 -15.56 16.63 -14.23
CA ILE A 95 -15.73 16.16 -15.60
C ILE A 95 -16.75 17.13 -16.22
N SER A 96 -16.24 18.15 -16.92
CA SER A 96 -17.03 18.99 -17.79
C SER A 96 -17.46 18.06 -18.90
N ASN A 97 -18.71 17.62 -18.84
CA ASN A 97 -19.37 16.98 -19.96
C ASN A 97 -19.40 18.02 -21.08
N ARG A 98 -18.39 17.98 -21.95
CA ARG A 98 -18.48 18.57 -23.28
C ARG A 98 -19.15 17.52 -24.14
N ASP A 99 -20.47 17.59 -24.20
CA ASP A 99 -21.19 17.27 -25.42
C ASP A 99 -22.24 18.37 -25.58
N ASP A 100 -22.22 18.97 -26.76
CA ASP A 100 -23.07 20.06 -27.21
C ASP A 100 -24.56 19.72 -27.04
N ASP A 101 -25.36 20.66 -26.52
CA ASP A 101 -26.67 21.09 -27.06
C ASP A 101 -27.38 22.03 -26.05
N ASP A 102 -27.96 23.11 -26.59
CA ASP A 102 -28.70 24.17 -25.91
C ASP A 102 -29.74 23.67 -24.89
N ASP A 103 -29.57 23.98 -23.61
CA ASP A 103 -30.65 24.36 -22.67
C ASP A 103 -30.04 24.87 -21.34
N ASP A 104 -30.60 25.96 -20.84
CA ASP A 104 -30.16 26.82 -19.73
C ASP A 104 -30.40 26.20 -18.34
N ASP A 105 -29.84 25.00 -18.09
CA ASP A 105 -29.75 24.39 -16.76
C ASP A 105 -28.27 24.34 -16.32
N GLU A 106 -27.80 25.44 -15.73
CA GLU A 106 -26.53 25.49 -15.00
C GLU A 106 -26.48 24.33 -13.99
N PRO A 107 -25.59 23.32 -14.15
CA PRO A 107 -25.57 22.19 -13.25
C PRO A 107 -25.19 22.69 -11.86
N SER A 108 -26.14 22.57 -10.92
CA SER A 108 -25.99 22.95 -9.51
C SER A 108 -24.61 22.48 -9.00
N PRO A 109 -23.79 23.37 -8.42
CA PRO A 109 -22.43 23.03 -8.01
C PRO A 109 -22.44 21.78 -7.15
N VAL A 110 -21.82 20.71 -7.66
CA VAL A 110 -21.62 19.48 -6.88
C VAL A 110 -20.95 19.89 -5.59
N GLN A 111 -21.66 19.77 -4.46
CA GLN A 111 -21.08 20.03 -3.14
C GLN A 111 -19.95 19.03 -2.94
N LEU A 112 -18.73 19.44 -3.27
CA LEU A 112 -17.53 18.69 -2.98
C LEU A 112 -17.52 18.50 -1.47
N ILE A 113 -17.70 17.26 -1.03
CA ILE A 113 -17.49 16.88 0.37
C ILE A 113 -16.07 17.35 0.69
N GLY A 114 -15.94 18.26 1.66
CA GLY A 114 -14.67 18.85 2.03
C GLY A 114 -13.63 17.79 2.44
N PRO A 115 -12.37 18.20 2.64
CA PRO A 115 -11.34 17.28 3.12
C PRO A 115 -11.78 16.56 4.40
N ILE A 116 -11.41 15.29 4.55
CA ILE A 116 -11.71 14.51 5.76
C ILE A 116 -10.74 14.92 6.86
N PHE A 117 -11.25 15.38 8.01
CA PHE A 117 -10.42 15.90 9.11
C PHE A 117 -10.39 15.01 10.35
N SER A 118 -11.21 13.95 10.39
CA SER A 118 -11.32 13.05 11.53
C SER A 118 -11.21 11.58 11.12
N ILE A 119 -10.66 10.76 12.02
CA ILE A 119 -10.64 9.30 11.86
C ILE A 119 -12.06 8.72 11.80
N ASP A 120 -12.97 9.21 12.63
CA ASP A 120 -14.35 8.71 12.66
C ASP A 120 -15.07 9.04 11.35
N GLU A 121 -14.80 10.23 10.82
CA GLU A 121 -15.30 10.65 9.51
C GLU A 121 -14.72 9.77 8.40
N ALA A 122 -13.41 9.50 8.43
CA ALA A 122 -12.76 8.64 7.45
C ALA A 122 -13.32 7.20 7.47
N MET A 123 -13.51 6.63 8.67
CA MET A 123 -14.10 5.30 8.86
C MET A 123 -15.56 5.27 8.40
N MET A 124 -16.33 6.33 8.64
CA MET A 124 -17.71 6.46 8.16
C MET A 124 -17.77 6.51 6.63
N GLN A 125 -16.88 7.24 5.96
CA GLN A 125 -16.82 7.25 4.50
C GLN A 125 -16.43 5.88 3.94
N LEU A 126 -15.47 5.18 4.58
CA LEU A 126 -15.09 3.83 4.18
C LEU A 126 -16.25 2.83 4.31
N ALA A 127 -17.08 2.97 5.35
CA ALA A 127 -18.29 2.16 5.51
C ALA A 127 -19.28 2.37 4.37
N ARG A 128 -19.53 3.62 3.96
CA ARG A 128 -20.38 3.95 2.81
C ARG A 128 -19.83 3.38 1.51
N LEU A 129 -18.52 3.46 1.28
CA LEU A 129 -17.88 2.89 0.10
C LEU A 129 -18.01 1.36 0.05
N LYS A 130 -17.89 0.68 1.19
CA LYS A 130 -18.10 -0.77 1.28
C LYS A 130 -19.54 -1.15 0.95
N GLU A 131 -20.51 -0.39 1.45
CA GLU A 131 -21.93 -0.61 1.13
C GLU A 131 -22.20 -0.41 -0.37
N PHE A 132 -21.62 0.63 -0.97
CA PHE A 132 -21.70 0.86 -2.41
C PHE A 132 -21.07 -0.29 -3.22
N ALA A 133 -19.91 -0.79 -2.81
CA ALA A 133 -19.18 -1.86 -3.48
C ALA A 133 -19.65 -3.28 -3.11
N ARG A 134 -20.77 -3.45 -2.40
CA ARG A 134 -21.20 -4.74 -1.82
C ARG A 134 -21.30 -5.89 -2.83
N ASP A 135 -21.63 -5.57 -4.08
CA ASP A 135 -21.85 -6.54 -5.15
C ASP A 135 -20.57 -6.76 -6.02
N ASP A 136 -19.52 -5.96 -5.80
CA ASP A 136 -18.18 -6.18 -6.37
C ASP A 136 -17.24 -6.70 -5.29
N TYR A 137 -17.07 -8.02 -5.27
CA TYR A 137 -16.23 -8.72 -4.31
C TYR A 137 -14.80 -8.15 -4.25
N VAL A 138 -14.20 -7.81 -5.38
CA VAL A 138 -12.80 -7.35 -5.41
C VAL A 138 -12.70 -5.97 -4.77
N SER A 139 -13.56 -5.04 -5.16
CA SER A 139 -13.60 -3.69 -4.61
C SER A 139 -13.94 -3.70 -3.12
N TYR A 140 -14.91 -4.52 -2.70
CA TYR A 140 -15.25 -4.69 -1.29
C TYR A 140 -14.06 -5.19 -0.45
N GLN A 141 -13.35 -6.22 -0.94
CA GLN A 141 -12.18 -6.78 -0.22
C GLN A 141 -11.02 -5.78 -0.11
N GLN A 142 -10.84 -4.91 -1.11
CA GLN A 142 -9.84 -3.84 -1.04
C GLN A 142 -10.18 -2.81 0.05
N LEU A 143 -11.44 -2.37 0.10
CA LEU A 143 -11.91 -1.43 1.12
C LEU A 143 -11.82 -2.03 2.53
N LEU A 144 -12.18 -3.31 2.69
CA LEU A 144 -12.05 -4.04 3.95
C LEU A 144 -10.58 -4.16 4.39
N SER A 145 -9.67 -4.42 3.46
CA SER A 145 -8.23 -4.45 3.76
C SER A 145 -7.73 -3.10 4.24
N LEU A 146 -8.16 -2.00 3.61
CA LEU A 146 -7.81 -0.64 4.02
C LEU A 146 -8.33 -0.32 5.43
N GLU A 147 -9.55 -0.73 5.76
CA GLU A 147 -10.15 -0.58 7.09
C GLU A 147 -9.28 -1.23 8.18
N ASN A 148 -8.87 -2.48 7.92
CA ASN A 148 -8.05 -3.25 8.85
C ASN A 148 -6.68 -2.61 9.05
N GLN A 149 -6.04 -2.16 7.96
CA GLN A 149 -4.75 -1.48 8.01
C GLN A 149 -4.83 -0.19 8.83
N TRP A 150 -5.82 0.66 8.56
CA TRP A 150 -5.99 1.90 9.30
C TRP A 150 -6.31 1.63 10.75
N SER A 151 -7.27 0.75 11.04
CA SER A 151 -7.62 0.36 12.42
C SER A 151 -6.40 -0.14 13.20
N TRP A 152 -5.59 -1.01 12.59
CA TRP A 152 -4.36 -1.51 13.20
C TRP A 152 -3.35 -0.38 13.45
N LYS A 153 -3.09 0.45 12.44
CA LYS A 153 -2.15 1.57 12.52
C LYS A 153 -2.55 2.49 13.67
N TRP A 154 -3.79 2.98 13.67
CA TRP A 154 -4.26 3.91 14.68
C TRP A 154 -4.33 3.32 16.10
N ASN A 155 -4.62 2.02 16.23
CA ASN A 155 -4.61 1.33 17.53
C ASN A 155 -3.19 1.11 18.09
N ASN A 156 -2.18 0.96 17.24
CA ASN A 156 -0.79 0.82 17.67
C ASN A 156 -0.10 2.17 17.87
N PHE A 157 -0.39 3.18 17.04
CA PHE A 157 0.10 4.54 17.24
C PHE A 157 -0.39 5.15 18.57
N LYS A 158 -1.60 4.79 19.04
CA LYS A 158 -2.09 5.19 20.37
C LYS A 158 -1.40 4.48 21.56
N LYS A 159 -0.68 3.38 21.31
CA LYS A 159 0.05 2.63 22.36
C LYS A 159 1.50 3.07 22.53
N GLU A 160 2.04 3.89 21.62
CA GLU A 160 3.42 4.38 21.66
C GLU A 160 3.56 5.78 22.27
N VAL A 161 2.57 6.25 23.04
CA VAL A 161 2.70 7.48 23.83
C VAL A 161 2.92 7.12 25.31
N PRO A 162 4.11 7.39 25.88
CA PRO A 162 4.36 7.29 27.32
C PRO A 162 3.49 8.24 28.15
#